data_AF-A0A3D3DE43-F1
#
_entry.id   AF-A0A3D3DE43-F1
#
_cell.length_a   1.000
_cell.length_b   1.000
_cell.length_c   1.000
_cell.angle_alpha   90.00
_cell.angle_beta   90.00
_cell.angle_gamma   90.00
#
_symmetry.space_group_name_H-M   'P 1'
#
loop_
_entity.id
_entity.type
_entity.pdbx_description
1 polymer ?
#
loop_
_entity_poly.entity_id
_entity_poly.type
_entity_poly.pdbx_seq_one_letter_code
_entity_poly.pdbx_strand_id
1 'polypeptide(L)'
;QQIAEGGPVTVTDREVKRYFMTLPEASQLVIQAGALGKGGEVFVLDMGEPVKVLDMARELIRLSGLEVGEDIEIKIVGLRPGEKMFEEILTEEERSRVLGDSGHEKIFIAKVEEVDGGKLEKDIEELERLAKEMDSEGVVRKLQEMVPSYRPNRGMLE
;
A
#
# COMPACT_ATOMS: atom_id res chain seq x y z
N GLN A 1 6.48 13.64 -15.45
CA GLN A 1 5.56 14.68 -15.95
C GLN A 1 5.92 16.05 -15.39
N GLN A 2 5.76 16.30 -14.08
CA GLN A 2 6.05 17.61 -13.45
C GLN A 2 7.42 18.21 -13.85
N ILE A 3 8.48 17.39 -13.80
CA ILE A 3 9.83 17.78 -14.23
C ILE A 3 9.87 18.18 -15.71
N ALA A 4 9.24 17.40 -16.58
CA ALA A 4 9.21 17.67 -18.02
C ALA A 4 8.39 18.92 -18.37
N GLU A 5 7.43 19.29 -17.53
CA GLU A 5 6.62 20.51 -17.65
C GLU A 5 7.29 21.73 -17.00
N GLY A 6 8.48 21.57 -16.40
CA GLY A 6 9.17 22.63 -15.64
C GLY A 6 8.47 23.04 -14.34
N GLY A 7 7.50 22.24 -13.89
CA GLY A 7 6.74 22.50 -12.68
C GLY A 7 7.47 22.05 -11.42
N PRO A 8 7.15 22.64 -10.25
CA PRO A 8 7.67 22.14 -8.99
C PRO A 8 7.20 20.69 -8.77
N VAL A 9 8.10 19.85 -8.28
CA VAL A 9 7.73 18.47 -7.91
C VAL A 9 7.02 18.50 -6.56
N THR A 10 5.85 17.90 -6.48
CA THR A 10 5.06 17.87 -5.24
C THR A 10 5.31 16.57 -4.49
N VAL A 11 5.62 16.68 -3.20
CA VAL A 11 5.80 15.55 -2.29
C VAL A 11 4.84 15.70 -1.11
N THR A 12 4.19 14.63 -0.68
CA THR A 12 3.14 14.71 0.35
C THR A 12 3.71 14.99 1.74
N ASP A 13 4.80 14.32 2.13
CA ASP A 13 5.53 14.62 3.37
C ASP A 13 7.04 14.42 3.20
N ARG A 14 7.85 15.04 4.04
CA ARG A 14 9.32 14.94 4.00
C ARG A 14 9.82 13.56 4.42
N GLU A 15 9.10 12.89 5.30
CA GLU A 15 9.47 11.60 5.88
C GLU A 15 8.70 10.43 5.27
N VAL A 16 7.83 10.67 4.28
CA VAL A 16 7.07 9.62 3.62
C VAL A 16 8.00 8.64 2.89
N LYS A 17 7.82 7.34 3.18
CA LYS A 17 8.57 6.27 2.52
C LYS A 17 7.64 5.30 1.80
N ARG A 18 8.10 4.80 0.65
CA ARG A 18 7.38 3.84 -0.17
C ARG A 18 8.33 2.75 -0.65
N TYR A 19 7.77 1.57 -0.86
CA TYR A 19 8.45 0.49 -1.53
C TYR A 19 8.34 0.67 -3.04
N PHE A 20 9.40 0.35 -3.74
CA PHE A 20 9.46 0.43 -5.19
C PHE A 20 10.02 -0.87 -5.74
N MET A 21 9.45 -1.30 -6.85
CA MET A 21 9.90 -2.44 -7.61
C MET A 21 9.68 -2.11 -9.08
N THR A 22 10.55 -2.61 -9.95
CA THR A 22 10.34 -2.40 -11.38
C THR A 22 9.14 -3.21 -11.86
N LEU A 23 8.42 -2.72 -12.87
CA LEU A 23 7.27 -3.43 -13.44
C LEU A 23 7.63 -4.85 -13.93
N PRO A 24 8.75 -5.08 -14.64
CA PRO A 24 9.13 -6.43 -15.07
C PRO A 24 9.39 -7.37 -13.89
N GLU A 25 10.06 -6.88 -12.85
CA GLU A 25 10.34 -7.65 -11.63
C GLU A 25 9.04 -8.03 -10.91
N ALA A 26 8.16 -7.06 -10.65
CA ALA A 26 6.87 -7.32 -10.00
C ALA A 26 6.03 -8.33 -10.80
N SER A 27 5.96 -8.16 -12.13
CA SER A 27 5.21 -9.06 -13.01
C SER A 27 5.79 -10.47 -13.00
N GLN A 28 7.12 -10.61 -13.00
CA GLN A 28 7.80 -11.90 -12.93
C GLN A 28 7.52 -12.62 -11.61
N LEU A 29 7.61 -11.92 -10.48
CA LEU A 29 7.32 -12.49 -9.16
C LEU A 29 5.87 -12.95 -9.03
N VAL A 30 4.92 -12.19 -9.58
CA VAL A 30 3.49 -12.58 -9.59
C VAL A 30 3.28 -13.86 -10.39
N ILE A 31 3.90 -14.00 -11.56
CA ILE A 31 3.80 -15.22 -12.38
C ILE A 31 4.43 -16.41 -11.64
N GLN A 32 5.59 -16.22 -11.01
CA GLN A 32 6.26 -17.27 -10.24
C GLN A 32 5.44 -17.69 -9.02
N ALA A 33 4.86 -16.75 -8.26
CA ALA A 33 3.98 -17.04 -7.15
C ALA A 33 2.76 -17.88 -7.61
N GLY A 34 2.17 -17.54 -8.75
CA GLY A 34 1.09 -18.31 -9.35
C GLY A 34 1.48 -19.75 -9.72
N ALA A 35 2.74 -19.97 -10.14
CA ALA A 35 3.25 -21.31 -10.43
C ALA A 35 3.56 -22.14 -9.15
N LEU A 36 3.85 -21.47 -8.03
CA LEU A 36 4.12 -22.10 -6.73
C LEU A 36 2.84 -22.47 -5.95
N GLY A 37 1.75 -21.74 -6.18
CA GLY A 37 0.49 -21.90 -5.45
C GLY A 37 -0.17 -23.27 -5.64
N LYS A 38 -0.68 -23.84 -4.55
CA LYS A 38 -1.48 -25.08 -4.55
C LYS A 38 -2.95 -24.84 -4.23
N GLY A 39 -3.30 -23.60 -3.88
CA GLY A 39 -4.66 -23.15 -3.59
C GLY A 39 -4.79 -22.73 -2.12
N GLY A 40 -5.26 -21.50 -1.89
CA GLY A 40 -5.53 -20.96 -0.55
C GLY A 40 -4.35 -20.23 0.10
N GLU A 41 -3.18 -20.16 -0.55
CA GLU A 41 -2.05 -19.37 -0.08
C GLU A 41 -2.19 -17.89 -0.41
N VAL A 42 -1.79 -17.04 0.53
CA VAL A 42 -1.56 -15.60 0.29
C VAL A 42 -0.06 -15.38 0.19
N PHE A 43 0.39 -14.98 -1.00
CA PHE A 43 1.80 -14.69 -1.26
C PHE A 43 2.13 -13.23 -0.98
N VAL A 44 3.29 -13.01 -0.38
CA VAL A 44 3.85 -11.70 -0.05
C VAL A 44 5.19 -11.58 -0.73
N LEU A 45 5.41 -10.47 -1.43
CA LEU A 45 6.65 -10.21 -2.15
C LEU A 45 7.62 -9.42 -1.29
N ASP A 46 8.90 -9.80 -1.34
CA ASP A 46 9.96 -8.97 -0.81
C ASP A 46 10.15 -7.74 -1.70
N MET A 47 9.85 -6.56 -1.16
CA MET A 47 10.00 -5.29 -1.86
C MET A 47 11.32 -4.59 -1.53
N GLY A 48 12.21 -5.22 -0.74
CA GLY A 48 13.45 -4.64 -0.26
C GLY A 48 13.24 -3.52 0.75
N GLU A 49 14.13 -2.54 0.75
CA GLU A 49 14.09 -1.41 1.68
C GLU A 49 13.19 -0.27 1.16
N PRO A 50 12.39 0.37 2.03
CA PRO A 50 11.54 1.47 1.61
C PRO A 50 12.38 2.74 1.37
N VAL A 51 12.07 3.45 0.29
CA VAL A 51 12.79 4.65 -0.15
C VAL A 51 11.99 5.91 0.23
N LYS A 52 12.67 6.95 0.71
CA LYS A 52 12.06 8.26 0.94
C LYS A 52 11.65 8.89 -0.39
N VAL A 53 10.37 9.26 -0.53
CA VAL A 53 9.85 9.87 -1.77
C VAL A 53 10.55 11.20 -2.06
N LEU A 54 10.91 11.95 -1.03
CA LEU A 54 11.69 13.19 -1.17
C LEU A 54 13.06 12.95 -1.82
N ASP A 55 13.76 11.89 -1.40
CA ASP A 55 15.09 11.59 -1.95
C ASP A 55 14.99 11.07 -3.38
N MET A 56 13.96 10.28 -3.68
CA MET A 56 13.65 9.87 -5.05
C MET A 56 13.35 11.08 -5.95
N ALA A 57 12.55 12.05 -5.49
CA ALA A 57 12.23 13.26 -6.25
C ALA A 57 13.49 14.07 -6.59
N ARG A 58 14.40 14.24 -5.61
CA ARG A 58 15.69 14.92 -5.81
C ARG A 58 16.55 14.20 -6.85
N GLU A 59 16.60 12.88 -6.79
CA GLU A 59 17.41 12.10 -7.72
C GLU A 59 16.86 12.15 -9.14
N LEU A 60 15.54 12.09 -9.32
CA LEU A 60 14.91 12.24 -10.63
C LEU A 60 15.18 13.62 -11.27
N ILE A 61 15.20 14.69 -10.48
CA ILE A 61 15.55 16.03 -10.96
C ILE A 61 17.00 16.06 -11.46
N ARG A 62 17.95 15.52 -10.67
CA ARG A 62 19.37 15.44 -11.06
C ARG A 62 19.61 14.58 -12.29
N LEU A 63 18.96 13.42 -12.37
CA LEU A 63 19.05 12.52 -13.53
C LEU A 63 18.46 13.14 -14.80
N SER A 64 17.60 14.16 -14.66
CA SER A 64 17.07 14.95 -15.77
C SER A 64 18.02 16.10 -16.18
N GLY A 65 19.19 16.22 -15.55
CA GLY A 65 20.18 17.25 -15.83
C GLY A 65 19.86 18.61 -15.20
N LEU A 66 19.02 18.65 -14.16
CA LEU A 66 18.53 19.87 -13.52
C LEU A 66 18.94 19.93 -12.03
N GLU A 67 18.96 21.13 -11.47
CA GLU A 67 19.31 21.38 -10.07
C GLU A 67 18.09 21.67 -9.20
N VAL A 68 18.04 21.02 -8.03
CA VAL A 68 16.95 21.16 -7.06
C VAL A 68 17.03 22.53 -6.39
N GLY A 69 15.97 23.32 -6.50
CA GLY A 69 15.88 24.67 -5.92
C GLY A 69 16.38 25.79 -6.83
N GLU A 70 17.10 25.46 -7.90
CA GLU A 70 17.50 26.43 -8.94
C GLU A 70 16.61 26.27 -10.18
N ASP A 71 16.60 25.08 -10.77
CA ASP A 71 15.78 24.78 -11.95
C ASP A 71 14.37 24.29 -11.56
N ILE A 72 14.29 23.44 -10.53
CA ILE A 72 13.03 22.83 -10.07
C ILE A 72 12.93 22.84 -8.55
N GLU A 73 11.87 23.46 -8.03
CA GLU A 73 11.53 23.40 -6.61
C GLU A 73 10.82 22.09 -6.23
N ILE A 74 10.95 21.68 -4.96
CA ILE A 74 10.13 20.62 -4.36
C ILE A 74 9.17 21.25 -3.36
N LYS A 75 7.87 21.02 -3.53
CA LYS A 75 6.81 21.55 -2.63
C LYS A 75 6.21 20.44 -1.79
N ILE A 76 6.13 20.67 -0.48
CA ILE A 76 5.46 19.77 0.45
C ILE A 76 3.98 20.13 0.52
N VAL A 77 3.10 19.21 0.15
CA VAL A 77 1.65 19.47 0.00
C VAL A 77 0.80 18.90 1.14
N GLY A 78 1.40 18.16 2.07
CA GLY A 78 0.69 17.43 3.13
C GLY A 78 0.19 16.06 2.67
N LEU A 79 -0.10 15.20 3.65
CA LEU A 79 -0.71 13.90 3.41
C LEU A 79 -2.17 14.06 3.00
N ARG A 80 -2.63 13.22 2.08
CA ARG A 80 -4.05 13.11 1.74
C ARG A 80 -4.80 12.28 2.79
N PRO A 81 -6.12 12.43 2.93
CA PRO A 81 -6.93 11.59 3.80
C PRO A 81 -6.72 10.10 3.49
N GLY A 82 -6.46 9.30 4.54
CA GLY A 82 -6.15 7.87 4.40
C GLY A 82 -4.71 7.55 3.99
N GLU A 83 -3.88 8.54 3.63
CA GLU A 83 -2.49 8.30 3.25
C GLU A 83 -1.63 8.01 4.48
N LYS A 84 -0.83 6.93 4.42
CA LYS A 84 0.09 6.55 5.49
C LYS A 84 1.45 7.23 5.31
N MET A 85 2.11 7.57 6.42
CA MET A 85 3.52 8.01 6.40
C MET A 85 4.45 6.88 5.94
N PHE A 86 4.19 5.66 6.38
CA PHE A 86 4.96 4.46 6.05
C PHE A 86 4.00 3.37 5.60
N GLU A 87 4.35 2.68 4.52
CA GLU A 87 3.66 1.45 4.13
C GLU A 87 4.19 0.27 4.93
N GLU A 88 3.31 -0.63 5.32
CA GLU A 88 3.66 -1.90 5.95
C GLU A 88 3.48 -2.99 4.88
N ILE A 89 4.55 -3.71 4.52
CA ILE A 89 4.41 -4.89 3.61
C ILE A 89 3.60 -6.00 4.29
N LEU A 90 3.85 -6.16 5.58
CA LEU A 90 3.14 -7.08 6.46
C LEU A 90 2.92 -6.38 7.80
N THR A 91 1.75 -6.58 8.39
CA THR A 91 1.56 -6.28 9.81
C THR A 91 2.55 -7.11 10.64
N GLU A 92 2.88 -6.68 11.86
CA GLU A 92 3.77 -7.42 12.76
C GLU A 92 3.26 -8.87 13.01
N GLU A 93 1.94 -9.03 13.07
CA GLU A 93 1.24 -10.29 13.20
C GLU A 93 1.42 -11.17 11.95
N GLU A 94 1.28 -10.62 10.74
CA GLU A 94 1.50 -11.36 9.47
C GLU A 94 2.98 -11.72 9.26
N ARG A 95 3.90 -10.85 9.69
CA ARG A 95 5.35 -11.09 9.65
C ARG A 95 5.75 -12.28 10.51
N SER A 96 5.18 -12.39 11.72
CA SER A 96 5.38 -13.54 12.63
C SER A 96 4.79 -14.85 12.09
N ARG A 97 3.96 -14.75 11.06
CA ARG A 97 3.16 -15.82 10.46
C ARG A 97 3.64 -16.21 9.06
N VAL A 98 4.76 -15.65 8.59
CA VAL A 98 5.40 -16.09 7.35
C VAL A 98 5.95 -17.50 7.53
N LEU A 99 5.40 -18.45 6.76
CA LEU A 99 5.80 -19.86 6.80
C LEU A 99 7.06 -20.10 5.95
N GLY A 100 8.21 -19.58 6.39
CA GLY A 100 9.51 -19.89 5.77
C GLY A 100 9.60 -19.61 4.26
N ASP A 101 10.69 -20.05 3.65
CA ASP A 101 11.01 -19.84 2.23
C ASP A 101 9.99 -20.57 1.33
N SER A 102 9.36 -19.85 0.39
CA SER A 102 8.52 -20.45 -0.66
C SER A 102 9.32 -21.30 -1.66
N GLY A 103 10.64 -21.42 -1.45
CA GLY A 103 11.63 -21.92 -2.40
C GLY A 103 12.14 -20.82 -3.33
N HIS A 104 11.87 -19.55 -3.02
CA HIS A 104 12.20 -18.39 -3.82
C HIS A 104 12.53 -17.19 -2.91
N GLU A 105 13.71 -16.60 -3.11
CA GLU A 105 14.32 -15.60 -2.21
C GLU A 105 13.46 -14.35 -1.97
N LYS A 106 12.54 -14.03 -2.89
CA LYS A 106 11.67 -12.85 -2.84
C LYS A 106 10.17 -13.13 -2.68
N ILE A 107 9.78 -14.39 -2.44
CA ILE A 107 8.36 -14.77 -2.32
C ILE A 107 8.17 -15.47 -0.98
N PHE A 108 7.19 -15.02 -0.21
CA PHE A 108 6.85 -15.54 1.09
C PHE A 108 5.39 -15.97 1.14
N ILE A 109 5.06 -16.93 2.00
CA ILE A 109 3.68 -17.38 2.22
C ILE A 109 3.21 -16.83 3.57
N ALA A 110 2.17 -16.00 3.57
CA ALA A 110 1.51 -15.54 4.78
C ALA A 110 0.52 -16.60 5.29
N LYS A 111 0.50 -16.83 6.61
CA LYS A 111 -0.54 -17.65 7.24
C LYS A 111 -1.86 -16.87 7.25
N VAL A 112 -2.85 -17.42 6.58
CA VAL A 112 -4.21 -16.88 6.52
C VAL A 112 -5.06 -17.52 7.61
N GLU A 113 -5.96 -16.75 8.21
CA GLU A 113 -7.01 -17.29 9.08
C GLU A 113 -8.21 -17.73 8.23
N GLU A 114 -8.79 -18.88 8.56
CA GLU A 114 -10.02 -19.31 7.92
C GLU A 114 -11.17 -18.37 8.32
N VAL A 115 -11.90 -17.89 7.32
CA VAL A 115 -13.07 -17.03 7.51
C VAL A 115 -14.32 -17.86 7.26
N ASP A 116 -15.31 -17.75 8.15
CA ASP A 116 -16.64 -18.33 7.93
C ASP A 116 -17.30 -17.63 6.73
N GLY A 117 -17.46 -18.36 5.62
CA GLY A 117 -18.02 -17.83 4.38
C GLY A 117 -19.47 -17.36 4.52
N GLY A 118 -20.28 -18.03 5.35
CA GLY A 118 -21.67 -17.64 5.59
C GLY A 118 -21.79 -16.39 6.44
N LYS A 119 -20.84 -16.17 7.36
CA LYS A 119 -20.70 -14.89 8.08
C LYS A 119 -20.24 -13.78 7.12
N LEU A 120 -19.22 -14.04 6.31
CA LEU A 120 -18.67 -13.07 5.36
C LEU A 120 -19.72 -12.58 4.36
N GLU A 121 -20.54 -13.48 3.82
CA GLU A 121 -21.62 -13.13 2.88
C GLU A 121 -22.63 -12.19 3.52
N LYS A 122 -23.08 -12.48 4.76
CA LYS A 122 -23.98 -11.60 5.52
C LYS A 122 -23.35 -10.24 5.83
N ASP A 123 -22.07 -10.24 6.17
CA ASP A 123 -21.35 -9.00 6.46
C ASP A 123 -21.24 -8.11 5.20
N ILE A 124 -21.06 -8.71 4.02
CA ILE A 124 -21.07 -8.02 2.72
C ILE A 124 -22.45 -7.47 2.37
N GLU A 125 -23.52 -8.27 2.55
CA GLU A 125 -24.90 -7.81 2.32
C GLU A 125 -25.25 -6.60 3.20
N GLU A 126 -24.80 -6.60 4.46
CA GLU A 126 -25.00 -5.49 5.37
C GLU A 126 -24.22 -4.23 4.93
N LEU A 127 -22.96 -4.38 4.50
CA LEU A 127 -22.20 -3.27 3.92
C LEU A 127 -22.89 -2.68 2.69
N GLU A 128 -23.42 -3.51 1.80
CA GLU A 128 -24.13 -3.07 0.60
C GLU A 128 -25.39 -2.28 0.98
N ARG A 129 -26.15 -2.75 1.98
CA ARG A 129 -27.33 -2.04 2.50
C ARG A 129 -26.95 -0.66 3.07
N LEU A 130 -25.94 -0.60 3.94
CA LEU A 130 -25.47 0.65 4.55
C LEU A 130 -24.98 1.66 3.49
N ALA A 131 -24.29 1.17 2.46
CA ALA A 131 -23.85 2.00 1.34
C ALA A 131 -25.03 2.55 0.52
N LYS A 132 -26.06 1.74 0.25
CA LYS A 132 -27.30 2.17 -0.43
C LYS A 132 -28.09 3.21 0.39
N GLU A 133 -28.04 3.09 1.71
CA GLU A 133 -28.64 4.05 2.66
C GLU A 133 -27.78 5.31 2.84
N MET A 134 -26.61 5.40 2.19
CA MET A 134 -25.61 6.45 2.37
C MET A 134 -25.09 6.62 3.80
N ASP A 135 -25.18 5.58 4.63
CA ASP A 135 -24.70 5.58 6.02
C ASP A 135 -23.18 5.35 6.07
N SER A 136 -22.42 6.41 5.84
CA SER A 136 -20.95 6.39 5.86
C SER A 136 -20.37 6.01 7.22
N GLU A 137 -21.06 6.30 8.32
CA GLU A 137 -20.64 5.87 9.66
C GLU A 137 -20.88 4.39 9.88
N GLY A 138 -22.05 3.90 9.49
CA GLY A 138 -22.39 2.47 9.53
C GLY A 138 -21.39 1.64 8.73
N VAL A 139 -21.04 2.07 7.52
CA VAL A 139 -20.03 1.39 6.69
C VAL A 139 -18.69 1.28 7.41
N VAL A 140 -18.20 2.37 8.01
CA VAL A 140 -16.91 2.33 8.73
C VAL A 140 -16.99 1.47 9.98
N ARG A 141 -18.08 1.55 10.76
CA ARG A 141 -18.28 0.66 11.92
C ARG A 141 -18.25 -0.80 11.50
N LYS A 142 -18.97 -1.16 10.44
CA LYS A 142 -19.01 -2.53 9.92
C LYS A 142 -17.64 -3.00 9.42
N LEU A 143 -16.89 -2.13 8.72
CA LEU A 143 -15.52 -2.44 8.32
C LEU A 143 -14.58 -2.68 9.52
N GLN A 144 -14.73 -1.93 10.61
CA GLN A 144 -13.94 -2.15 11.83
C GLN A 144 -14.32 -3.46 12.54
N GLU A 145 -15.58 -3.89 12.46
CA GLU A 145 -16.03 -5.19 12.98
C GLU A 145 -15.45 -6.36 12.15
N MET A 146 -15.46 -6.22 10.82
CA MET A 146 -14.94 -7.24 9.90
C MET A 146 -13.41 -7.32 9.92
N VAL A 147 -12.73 -6.17 10.06
CA VAL A 147 -11.28 -6.05 10.04
C VAL A 147 -10.84 -5.29 11.30
N PRO A 148 -10.60 -5.98 12.43
CA PRO A 148 -10.28 -5.33 13.71
C PRO A 148 -9.00 -4.46 13.70
N SER A 149 -8.08 -4.74 12.76
CA SER A 149 -6.86 -3.95 12.53
C SER A 149 -7.11 -2.65 11.76
N TYR A 150 -8.29 -2.47 11.17
CA TYR A 150 -8.64 -1.26 10.44
C TYR A 150 -8.70 -0.04 11.39
N ARG A 151 -7.94 1.00 11.03
CA ARG A 151 -7.91 2.29 11.72
C ARG A 151 -8.30 3.37 10.72
N PRO A 152 -9.56 3.85 10.73
CA PRO A 152 -10.00 4.86 9.80
C PRO A 152 -9.28 6.19 10.10
N ASN A 153 -8.47 6.67 9.16
CA ASN A 153 -7.83 7.98 9.27
C ASN A 153 -8.76 9.07 8.71
N ARG A 154 -9.79 9.42 9.49
CA ARG A 154 -10.80 10.44 9.15
C ARG A 154 -10.37 11.85 9.53
N GLY A 155 -9.16 12.25 9.16
CA GLY A 155 -8.65 13.59 9.48
C GLY A 155 -9.45 14.76 8.86
N MET A 156 -10.32 14.53 7.86
CA MET A 156 -11.00 15.62 7.12
C MET A 156 -12.34 15.19 6.49
N LEU A 157 -13.23 14.52 7.22
CA LEU A 157 -14.64 14.37 6.82
C LEU A 157 -15.55 15.45 7.44
N GLU A 158 -14.97 16.61 7.77
CA GLU A 158 -15.70 17.85 8.11
C GLU A 158 -15.61 18.84 6.94
#